data_AF-A0A3C0J000-F1
#
_entry.id   AF-A0A3C0J000-F1
#
_cell.length_a   1.000
_cell.length_b   1.000
_cell.length_c   1.000
_cell.angle_alpha   90.00
_cell.angle_beta   90.00
_cell.angle_gamma   90.00
#
_symmetry.space_group_name_H-M   'P 1'
#
loop_
_entity.id
_entity.type
_entity.pdbx_description
1 polymer ?
#
loop_
_entity_poly.entity_id
_entity_poly.type
_entity_poly.pdbx_seq_one_letter_code
_entity_poly.pdbx_strand_id
1 'polypeptide(L)'
;MPAKRTRLFVVLMLVSIVAVCAIPAAAAKYPQPKLWEHSTPGVDRMPFVYGDTLYYVRDYDIYYSVWDNAARAWSEPKEVPGT
;
A
#
# COMPACT_ATOMS: atom_id res chain seq x y z
N MET A 1 -3.64 47.86 24.78
CA MET A 1 -2.76 46.68 24.59
C MET A 1 -3.43 45.37 24.06
N PRO A 2 -4.64 45.32 23.45
CA PRO A 2 -5.22 44.05 22.98
C PRO A 2 -4.68 43.58 21.61
N ALA A 3 -4.38 44.50 20.69
CA ALA A 3 -4.01 44.19 19.31
C ALA A 3 -2.72 43.38 19.14
N LYS A 4 -1.75 43.52 20.06
CA LYS A 4 -0.47 42.77 20.01
C LYS A 4 -0.65 41.30 20.39
N ARG A 5 -1.56 41.00 21.32
CA ARG A 5 -1.89 39.62 21.74
C ARG A 5 -2.64 38.90 20.64
N THR A 6 -3.61 39.56 20.00
CA THR A 6 -4.37 39.00 18.88
C THR A 6 -3.46 38.64 17.70
N ARG A 7 -2.48 39.50 17.36
CA ARG A 7 -1.51 39.21 16.27
C ARG A 7 -0.63 38.01 16.59
N LEU A 8 -0.18 37.88 17.84
CA LEU A 8 0.65 36.73 18.27
C LEU A 8 -0.12 35.40 18.17
N PHE A 9 -1.40 35.39 18.57
CA PHE A 9 -2.25 34.21 18.45
C PHE A 9 -2.46 33.79 16.99
N VAL A 10 -2.70 34.76 16.09
CA VAL A 10 -2.86 34.48 14.66
C VAL A 10 -1.57 33.90 14.05
N VAL A 11 -0.41 34.43 14.42
CA VAL A 11 0.88 33.91 13.94
C VAL A 11 1.13 32.49 14.45
N LEU A 12 0.89 32.23 15.74
CA LEU A 12 1.04 30.88 16.31
C LEU A 12 0.09 29.88 15.66
N MET A 13 -1.15 30.29 15.39
CA MET A 13 -2.12 29.46 14.67
C MET A 13 -1.64 29.12 13.26
N LEU A 14 -1.13 30.11 12.51
CA LEU A 14 -0.60 29.90 11.15
C LEU A 14 0.63 28.98 11.14
N VAL A 15 1.56 29.16 12.08
CA VAL A 15 2.75 28.28 12.22
C VAL A 15 2.33 26.85 12.57
N SER A 16 1.32 26.69 13.42
CA SER A 16 0.79 25.37 13.78
C SER A 16 0.15 24.66 12.59
N ILE A 17 -0.59 25.40 11.74
CA ILE A 17 -1.19 24.85 10.51
C ILE A 17 -0.10 24.39 9.53
N VAL A 18 0.95 25.19 9.34
CA VAL A 18 2.08 24.82 8.45
C VAL A 18 2.83 23.60 8.98
N ALA A 19 3.02 23.48 10.30
CA ALA A 19 3.64 22.31 10.91
C ALA A 19 2.80 21.04 10.74
N VAL A 20 1.47 21.14 10.82
CA VAL A 20 0.56 19.99 10.60
C VAL A 20 0.53 19.56 9.12
N CYS A 21 0.55 20.51 8.17
CA CYS A 21 0.60 20.20 6.74
C CYS A 21 1.94 19.58 6.28
N ALA A 22 3.02 19.73 7.06
CA ALA A 22 4.33 19.13 6.76
C ALA A 22 4.43 17.64 7.19
N ILE A 23 3.40 17.10 7.85
CA ILE A 23 3.30 15.70 8.30
C ILE A 23 2.25 15.03 7.40
N PRO A 24 2.56 14.55 6.17
CA PRO A 24 3.35 13.33 6.00
C PRO A 24 4.04 13.21 4.63
N ALA A 25 5.30 13.62 4.49
CA ALA A 25 6.14 13.13 3.38
C ALA A 25 6.93 11.87 3.75
N ALA A 26 6.89 11.44 5.03
CA ALA A 26 7.62 10.28 5.51
C ALA A 26 6.97 8.92 5.11
N ALA A 27 5.69 8.93 4.72
CA ALA A 27 4.98 7.74 4.25
C ALA A 27 5.31 7.36 2.80
N ALA A 28 6.00 8.22 2.04
CA ALA A 28 6.19 8.05 0.60
C ALA A 28 7.41 7.21 0.21
N LYS A 29 8.12 6.56 1.15
CA LYS A 29 9.28 5.72 0.80
C LYS A 29 8.89 4.40 0.14
N TYR A 30 7.66 3.93 0.34
CA TYR A 30 7.16 2.72 -0.28
C TYR A 30 5.75 2.97 -0.84
N PRO A 31 5.39 2.34 -1.98
CA PRO A 31 4.00 2.30 -2.41
C PRO A 31 3.12 1.79 -1.26
N GLN A 32 1.92 2.35 -1.13
CA GLN A 32 0.95 1.81 -0.17
C GLN A 32 0.75 0.31 -0.44
N PRO A 33 0.77 -0.56 0.57
CA PRO A 33 0.46 -1.97 0.40
C PRO A 33 -0.94 -2.10 -0.23
N LYS A 34 -1.01 -2.60 -1.46
CA LYS A 34 -2.28 -2.94 -2.09
C LYS A 34 -2.64 -4.36 -1.63
N LEU A 35 -3.77 -4.52 -0.96
CA LEU A 35 -4.31 -5.84 -0.65
C LEU A 35 -4.53 -6.59 -1.97
N TRP A 36 -3.99 -7.79 -2.08
CA TRP A 36 -4.24 -8.65 -3.22
C TRP A 36 -5.64 -9.25 -3.08
N GLU A 37 -6.45 -9.18 -4.14
CA GLU A 37 -7.87 -9.58 -4.12
C GLU A 37 -8.07 -11.07 -3.81
N HIS A 38 -7.02 -11.89 -3.95
CA HIS A 38 -7.01 -13.31 -3.60
C HIS A 38 -6.24 -13.62 -2.30
N SER A 39 -5.94 -12.61 -1.47
CA SER A 39 -5.44 -12.80 -0.10
C SER A 39 -6.54 -13.43 0.76
N THR A 40 -6.65 -14.75 0.69
CA THR A 40 -7.58 -15.55 1.49
C THR A 40 -6.85 -16.18 2.69
N PRO A 41 -7.57 -16.62 3.74
CA PRO A 41 -6.96 -17.30 4.89
C PRO A 41 -6.17 -18.57 4.55
N GLY A 42 -6.39 -19.18 3.36
CA GLY A 42 -5.68 -20.37 2.90
C GLY A 42 -4.36 -20.09 2.18
N VAL A 43 -3.91 -18.85 2.11
CA VAL A 43 -2.59 -18.52 1.55
C VAL A 43 -1.53 -18.73 2.65
N ASP A 44 -0.85 -19.87 2.58
CA ASP A 44 0.01 -20.38 3.66
C ASP A 44 1.37 -19.65 3.78
N ARG A 45 1.82 -18.97 2.71
CA ARG A 45 3.15 -18.35 2.64
C ARG A 45 3.12 -16.99 1.96
N MET A 46 4.12 -16.17 2.29
CA MET A 46 4.28 -14.83 1.72
C MET A 46 4.35 -14.93 0.18
N PRO A 47 3.37 -14.35 -0.55
CA PRO A 47 3.39 -14.36 -2.00
C PRO A 47 4.66 -13.66 -2.52
N PHE A 48 5.23 -14.18 -3.60
CA PHE A 48 6.38 -13.57 -4.25
C PHE A 48 6.05 -13.22 -5.70
N VAL A 49 6.59 -12.10 -6.18
CA VAL A 49 6.41 -11.64 -7.56
C VAL A 49 7.71 -11.77 -8.32
N TYR A 50 7.66 -12.37 -9.51
CA TYR A 50 8.76 -12.43 -10.48
C TYR A 50 8.25 -11.98 -11.85
N GLY A 51 8.78 -10.86 -12.35
CA GLY A 51 8.23 -10.18 -13.52
C GLY A 51 6.76 -9.80 -13.28
N ASP A 52 5.90 -10.19 -14.22
CA ASP A 52 4.45 -9.98 -14.12
C ASP A 52 3.71 -11.18 -13.48
N THR A 53 4.43 -12.14 -12.87
CA THR A 53 3.82 -13.33 -12.28
C THR A 53 3.93 -13.31 -10.76
N LEU A 54 2.81 -13.44 -10.07
CA LEU A 54 2.71 -13.64 -8.64
C LEU A 54 2.56 -15.14 -8.35
N TYR A 55 3.34 -15.63 -7.40
CA TYR A 55 3.35 -17.01 -6.94
C TYR A 55 2.99 -17.06 -5.47
N TYR A 56 2.24 -18.09 -5.07
CA TYR A 56 1.86 -18.32 -3.69
C TYR A 56 1.59 -19.81 -3.45
N VAL A 57 1.53 -20.19 -2.17
CA VAL A 57 1.23 -21.56 -1.74
C VAL A 57 -0.15 -21.59 -1.10
N ARG A 58 -0.94 -22.61 -1.44
CA ARG A 58 -2.23 -22.93 -0.82
C ARG A 58 -2.36 -24.45 -0.76
N ASP A 59 -2.69 -25.00 0.41
CA ASP A 59 -2.93 -26.43 0.59
C ASP A 59 -1.73 -27.31 0.16
N TYR A 60 -0.51 -26.84 0.40
CA TYR A 60 0.76 -27.45 -0.04
C TYR A 60 1.04 -27.45 -1.54
N ASP A 61 0.10 -26.99 -2.38
CA ASP A 61 0.31 -26.79 -3.81
C ASP A 61 0.79 -25.37 -4.12
N ILE A 62 1.52 -25.23 -5.24
CA ILE A 62 2.02 -23.93 -5.71
C ILE A 62 1.09 -23.42 -6.81
N TYR A 63 0.63 -22.18 -6.64
CA TYR A 63 -0.21 -21.49 -7.59
C TYR A 63 0.50 -20.24 -8.13
N TYR A 64 0.09 -19.83 -9.32
CA TYR A 64 0.53 -18.59 -9.95
C TYR A 64 -0.64 -17.79 -10.52
N SER A 65 -0.49 -16.47 -10.55
CA SER A 65 -1.39 -15.51 -11.19
C SER A 65 -0.57 -14.47 -11.94
N VAL A 66 -1.04 -14.04 -13.11
CA VAL A 66 -0.32 -13.09 -13.98
C VAL A 66 -0.99 -11.72 -13.93
N TRP A 67 -0.20 -10.66 -13.82
CA TRP A 67 -0.68 -9.29 -13.88
C TRP A 67 -1.05 -8.92 -15.32
N ASP A 68 -2.32 -8.58 -15.54
CA ASP A 68 -2.77 -7.96 -16.78
C ASP A 68 -2.72 -6.44 -16.62
N ASN A 69 -1.76 -5.81 -17.30
CA ASN A 69 -1.60 -4.36 -17.23
C ASN A 69 -2.72 -3.58 -17.94
N ALA A 70 -3.39 -4.17 -18.94
CA ALA A 70 -4.52 -3.54 -19.64
C ALA A 70 -5.78 -3.58 -18.76
N ALA A 71 -6.07 -4.71 -18.13
CA ALA A 71 -7.19 -4.86 -17.20
C ALA A 71 -6.91 -4.28 -15.80
N ARG A 72 -5.63 -4.00 -15.49
CA ARG A 72 -5.16 -3.54 -14.17
C ARG A 72 -5.55 -4.51 -13.04
N ALA A 73 -5.52 -5.80 -13.36
CA ALA A 73 -5.98 -6.88 -12.48
C ALA A 73 -5.06 -8.11 -12.56
N TRP A 74 -5.09 -8.92 -11.51
CA TRP A 74 -4.46 -10.24 -11.50
C TRP A 74 -5.37 -11.26 -12.18
N SER A 75 -4.80 -12.19 -12.95
CA SER A 75 -5.57 -13.28 -13.56
C SER A 75 -6.09 -14.25 -12.51
N GLU A 76 -7.08 -15.07 -12.89
CA GLU A 76 -7.47 -16.22 -12.07
C GLU A 76 -6.25 -17.11 -11.78
N PRO A 77 -6.02 -17.50 -10.52
CA PRO A 77 -4.89 -18.36 -10.17
C PRO A 77 -4.95 -19.74 -10.84
N LYS A 78 -3.77 -20.26 -11.17
CA LYS A 78 -3.59 -21.60 -11.76
C LYS A 78 -2.51 -22.35 -11.01
N GLU A 79 -2.62 -23.67 -10.94
CA GLU A 79 -1.59 -24.54 -10.38
C GLU A 79 -0.33 -24.51 -11.26
N VAL A 80 0.84 -24.50 -10.62
CA VAL A 80 2.12 -24.69 -11.31
C VAL A 80 2.26 -26.17 -11.67
N PRO A 81 2.43 -26.55 -12.95
CA PRO A 81 2.55 -27.95 -13.34
C PRO A 81 3.76 -28.63 -12.70
N GLY A 82 3.56 -29.82 -12.12
CA GLY A 82 4.63 -30.69 -11.62
C GLY A 82 4.97 -30.58 -10.13
N THR A 83 4.04 -30.05 -9.32
CA THR A 83 4.09 -30.15 -7.85
C THR A 83 3.69 -31.53 -7.34
#